data_AF-A0A7W6HAL3-F1
#
_entry.id   AF-A0A7W6HAL3-F1
#
_cell.length_a   1.000
_cell.length_b   1.000
_cell.length_c   1.000
_cell.angle_alpha   90.00
_cell.angle_beta   90.00
_cell.angle_gamma   90.00
#
_symmetry.space_group_name_H-M   'P 1'
#
loop_
_entity.id
_entity.type
_entity.pdbx_description
1 polymer ?
#
loop_
_entity_poly.entity_id
_entity_poly.type
_entity_poly.pdbx_seq_one_letter_code
_entity_poly.pdbx_strand_id
1 'polypeptide(L)'
;MFKTTASAAVLVLALAGSAFAQGNSANAGGGGNNSTSEGLVTVSLGDVVLQEIANDLNVEVSDLVDVTQVQVPVGVAATVCDVNANVLAEQKKAGEATCEATSSSQALAQAVQKQIDG
;
A
#
# COMPACT_ATOMS: atom_id res chain seq x y z
N MET A 1 43.22 -8.03 -41.83
CA MET A 1 43.38 -6.72 -42.50
C MET A 1 42.61 -5.69 -41.68
N PHE A 2 43.35 -4.90 -40.90
CA PHE A 2 42.82 -3.83 -40.06
C PHE A 2 42.40 -2.65 -40.91
N LYS A 3 41.18 -2.14 -40.73
CA LYS A 3 40.77 -0.80 -41.19
C LYS A 3 40.10 -0.06 -40.04
N THR A 4 40.94 0.52 -39.18
CA THR A 4 40.61 1.68 -38.36
C THR A 4 40.40 2.88 -39.27
N THR A 5 39.25 3.56 -39.18
CA THR A 5 39.09 4.90 -39.77
C THR A 5 38.29 5.79 -38.82
N ALA A 6 39.03 6.74 -38.24
CA ALA A 6 38.70 8.10 -37.86
C ALA A 6 37.28 8.47 -37.35
N SER A 7 37.27 8.89 -36.09
CA SER A 7 36.91 10.25 -35.66
C SER A 7 35.76 10.96 -36.38
N ALA A 8 34.62 11.05 -35.68
CA ALA A 8 33.78 12.24 -35.72
C ALA A 8 33.20 12.48 -34.33
N ALA A 9 33.76 13.47 -33.63
CA ALA A 9 33.13 14.07 -32.47
C ALA A 9 31.88 14.81 -32.97
N VAL A 10 30.72 14.17 -32.91
CA VAL A 10 29.44 14.86 -33.16
C VAL A 10 29.09 15.59 -31.87
N LEU A 11 29.49 16.87 -31.83
CA LEU A 11 28.84 17.91 -31.03
C LEU A 11 27.36 17.94 -31.43
N VAL A 12 26.51 17.23 -30.70
CA VAL A 12 25.06 17.40 -30.80
C VAL A 12 24.73 18.73 -30.14
N LEU A 13 24.61 19.79 -30.94
CA LEU A 13 23.97 21.02 -30.51
C LEU A 13 22.51 20.72 -30.17
N ALA A 14 22.14 21.01 -28.92
CA ALA A 14 20.80 20.87 -28.40
C ALA A 14 19.79 21.64 -29.27
N LEU A 15 18.89 20.90 -29.92
CA LEU A 15 17.65 21.43 -30.45
C LEU A 15 16.70 21.54 -29.27
N ALA A 16 16.26 22.76 -28.97
CA ALA A 16 15.30 23.09 -27.94
C ALA A 16 14.02 22.25 -28.10
N GLY A 17 13.92 21.19 -27.31
CA GLY A 17 12.68 20.50 -26.97
C GLY A 17 12.46 20.68 -25.47
N SER A 18 11.51 21.51 -25.08
CA SER A 18 11.09 21.63 -23.69
C SER A 18 10.28 20.39 -23.29
N ALA A 19 10.97 19.38 -22.76
CA ALA A 19 10.37 18.31 -21.96
C ALA A 19 11.41 17.76 -20.95
N PHE A 20 11.48 18.44 -19.80
CA PHE A 20 11.88 18.02 -18.44
C PHE A 20 12.80 16.78 -18.33
N ALA A 21 14.13 16.96 -18.26
CA ALA A 21 14.94 17.32 -17.07
C ALA A 21 14.98 16.24 -15.96
N GLN A 22 16.03 15.40 -16.03
CA GLN A 22 16.64 14.77 -14.86
C GLN A 22 17.32 15.86 -14.03
N GLY A 23 17.00 15.94 -12.74
CA GLY A 23 17.57 16.92 -11.82
C GLY A 23 17.83 16.30 -10.45
N ASN A 24 19.11 16.15 -10.11
CA ASN A 24 19.58 15.94 -8.75
C ASN A 24 19.36 17.22 -7.94
N SER A 25 18.61 17.18 -6.84
CA SER A 25 18.54 18.28 -5.87
C SER A 25 18.30 17.76 -4.46
N ALA A 26 19.27 18.06 -3.59
CA ALA A 26 19.17 17.93 -2.16
C ALA A 26 18.42 19.14 -1.55
N ASN A 27 17.75 18.85 -0.43
CA ASN A 27 17.37 19.73 0.69
C ASN A 27 16.04 20.51 0.63
N ALA A 28 15.36 20.41 1.80
CA ALA A 28 14.35 21.28 2.41
C ALA A 28 12.88 21.15 1.96
N GLY A 29 12.11 20.48 2.83
CA GLY A 29 11.00 21.19 3.49
C GLY A 29 9.60 20.62 3.30
N GLY A 30 9.16 19.83 4.27
CA GLY A 30 7.81 19.94 4.84
C GLY A 30 6.64 19.50 3.97
N GLY A 31 6.55 18.20 3.68
CA GLY A 31 5.30 17.54 3.30
C GLY A 31 5.01 16.43 4.30
N GLY A 32 4.29 16.75 5.37
CA GLY A 32 3.80 15.76 6.33
C GLY A 32 2.78 14.84 5.66
N ASN A 33 3.26 13.82 4.96
CA ASN A 33 2.45 12.72 4.48
C ASN A 33 2.17 11.79 5.67
N ASN A 34 1.21 12.16 6.51
CA ASN A 34 0.58 11.23 7.43
C ASN A 34 -0.17 10.17 6.62
N SER A 35 0.51 9.16 6.06
CA SER A 35 -0.20 8.03 5.44
C SER A 35 0.56 6.71 5.42
N THR A 36 1.86 6.65 5.78
CA THR A 36 2.64 5.43 5.48
C THR A 36 3.22 4.68 6.69
N SER A 37 3.17 5.17 7.95
CA SER A 37 3.76 4.34 9.04
C SER A 37 3.33 4.58 10.50
N GLU A 38 2.24 5.29 10.80
CA GLU A 38 1.99 5.72 12.21
C GLU A 38 0.77 5.10 12.90
N GLY A 39 0.11 4.11 12.30
CA GLY A 39 -1.07 3.48 12.93
C GLY A 39 -1.61 2.29 12.16
N LEU A 40 -0.72 1.42 11.68
CA LEU A 40 -1.11 0.16 11.06
C LEU A 40 -1.59 -0.80 12.15
N VAL A 41 -2.84 -1.21 12.01
CA VAL A 41 -3.50 -2.17 12.89
C VAL A 41 -3.62 -3.47 12.11
N THR A 42 -3.25 -4.57 12.76
CA THR A 42 -3.43 -5.89 12.19
C THR A 42 -4.90 -6.26 12.35
N VAL A 43 -5.62 -6.40 11.25
CA VAL A 43 -7.02 -6.80 11.25
C VAL A 43 -7.10 -8.28 10.91
N SER A 44 -7.54 -9.08 11.88
CA SER A 44 -7.80 -10.50 11.71
C SER A 44 -9.14 -10.68 11.00
N LEU A 45 -9.12 -11.43 9.91
CA LEU A 45 -10.29 -11.77 9.12
C LEU A 45 -10.81 -13.11 9.59
N GLY A 46 -11.96 -13.12 10.27
CA GLY A 46 -12.63 -14.36 10.65
C GLY A 46 -13.22 -15.08 9.44
N ASP A 47 -13.45 -16.39 9.56
CA ASP A 47 -13.99 -17.22 8.47
C ASP A 47 -15.28 -16.65 7.86
N VAL A 48 -16.15 -16.07 8.69
CA VAL A 48 -17.42 -15.47 8.25
C VAL A 48 -17.16 -14.26 7.34
N VAL A 49 -16.24 -13.38 7.72
CA VAL A 49 -15.89 -12.19 6.95
C VAL A 49 -15.16 -12.57 5.66
N LEU A 50 -14.30 -13.59 5.70
CA LEU A 50 -13.64 -14.13 4.50
C LEU A 50 -14.68 -14.67 3.49
N GLN A 51 -15.71 -15.37 3.96
CA GLN A 51 -16.80 -15.85 3.10
C GLN A 51 -17.59 -14.70 2.45
N GLU A 52 -17.88 -13.64 3.20
CA GLU A 52 -18.54 -12.44 2.66
C GLU A 52 -17.67 -11.73 1.62
N ILE A 53 -16.38 -11.51 1.91
CA ILE A 53 -15.44 -10.86 0.98
C ILE A 53 -15.26 -11.69 -0.30
N ALA A 54 -15.14 -13.02 -0.17
CA ALA A 54 -15.07 -13.92 -1.31
C ALA A 54 -16.30 -13.81 -2.21
N ASN A 55 -17.49 -13.68 -1.61
CA ASN A 55 -18.74 -13.50 -2.35
C ASN A 55 -18.78 -12.13 -3.06
N ASP A 56 -18.37 -11.07 -2.38
CA ASP A 56 -18.38 -9.68 -2.89
C ASP A 56 -17.39 -9.49 -4.05
N LEU A 57 -16.18 -10.05 -3.91
CA LEU A 57 -15.12 -9.97 -4.93
C LEU A 57 -15.24 -11.06 -6.01
N ASN A 58 -16.16 -12.02 -5.85
CA ASN A 58 -16.27 -13.21 -6.71
C ASN A 58 -14.92 -13.95 -6.84
N VAL A 59 -14.25 -14.19 -5.72
CA VAL A 59 -12.99 -14.95 -5.62
C VAL A 59 -13.19 -16.21 -4.76
N GLU A 60 -12.29 -17.18 -4.86
CA GLU A 60 -12.38 -18.38 -4.02
C GLU A 60 -11.92 -18.07 -2.59
N VAL A 61 -12.63 -18.61 -1.60
CA VAL A 61 -12.22 -18.46 -0.18
C VAL A 61 -10.81 -19.02 0.04
N SER A 62 -10.41 -20.03 -0.74
CA SER A 62 -9.07 -20.61 -0.74
C SER A 62 -7.95 -19.64 -1.13
N ASP A 63 -8.23 -18.58 -1.89
CA ASP A 63 -7.23 -17.51 -2.14
C ASP A 63 -7.16 -16.53 -0.97
N LEU A 64 -8.23 -16.44 -0.18
CA LEU A 64 -8.33 -15.57 0.99
C LEU A 64 -7.87 -16.24 2.29
N VAL A 65 -7.86 -17.57 2.37
CA VAL A 65 -7.36 -18.28 3.57
C VAL A 65 -5.86 -18.08 3.79
N ASP A 66 -5.12 -17.70 2.75
CA ASP A 66 -3.72 -17.29 2.88
C ASP A 66 -3.61 -15.87 3.47
N VAL A 67 -4.67 -15.08 3.37
CA VAL A 67 -4.78 -13.69 3.83
C VAL A 67 -5.73 -13.63 5.03
N THR A 68 -5.31 -14.22 6.16
CA THR A 68 -6.09 -14.20 7.42
C THR A 68 -5.93 -12.90 8.21
N GLN A 69 -4.93 -12.08 7.89
CA GLN A 69 -4.62 -10.87 8.63
C GLN A 69 -4.04 -9.81 7.72
N VAL A 70 -4.63 -8.61 7.78
CA VAL A 70 -4.27 -7.50 6.88
C VAL A 70 -3.91 -6.26 7.69
N GLN A 71 -2.89 -5.53 7.26
CA GLN A 71 -2.51 -4.29 7.92
C GLN A 71 -3.24 -3.11 7.27
N VAL A 72 -4.16 -2.51 8.02
CA VAL A 72 -4.90 -1.33 7.56
C VAL A 72 -4.74 -0.18 8.56
N PRO A 73 -4.94 1.07 8.12
CA PRO A 73 -4.89 2.23 9.01
C PRO A 73 -5.95 2.12 10.12
N VAL A 74 -5.62 2.58 11.32
CA VAL A 74 -6.52 2.57 12.50
C VAL A 74 -7.91 3.16 12.23
N GLY A 75 -8.01 4.17 11.36
CA GLY A 75 -9.30 4.76 10.99
C GLY A 75 -10.22 3.80 10.22
N VAL A 76 -9.65 2.96 9.35
CA VAL A 76 -10.40 1.92 8.62
C VAL A 76 -10.66 0.73 9.53
N ALA A 77 -9.67 0.31 10.31
CA ALA A 77 -9.79 -0.79 11.25
C ALA A 77 -10.90 -0.55 12.28
N ALA A 78 -11.00 0.65 12.83
CA ALA A 78 -12.02 1.03 13.80
C ALA A 78 -13.45 0.85 13.27
N THR A 79 -13.70 1.23 12.01
CA THR A 79 -15.00 1.05 11.36
C THR A 79 -15.31 -0.41 11.05
N VAL A 80 -14.32 -1.16 10.58
CA VAL A 80 -14.48 -2.56 10.14
C VAL A 80 -14.66 -3.52 11.32
N CYS A 81 -13.96 -3.24 12.42
CA CYS A 81 -14.02 -4.04 13.64
C CYS A 81 -15.09 -3.54 14.64
N ASP A 82 -15.84 -2.48 14.30
CA ASP A 82 -16.84 -1.81 15.16
C ASP A 82 -16.30 -1.46 16.56
N VAL A 83 -15.08 -0.92 16.59
CA VAL A 83 -14.32 -0.64 17.83
C VAL A 83 -13.78 0.78 17.80
N ASN A 84 -13.68 1.41 18.97
CA ASN A 84 -13.16 2.76 19.06
C ASN A 84 -11.68 2.83 18.65
N ALA A 85 -11.36 3.72 17.70
CA ALA A 85 -9.98 3.98 17.27
C ALA A 85 -9.05 4.32 18.43
N ASN A 86 -9.58 4.95 19.49
CA ASN A 86 -8.83 5.26 20.71
C ASN A 86 -8.33 4.00 21.42
N VAL A 87 -9.13 2.93 21.45
CA VAL A 87 -8.76 1.65 22.04
C VAL A 87 -7.66 0.98 21.21
N LEU A 88 -7.75 1.06 19.88
CA LEU A 88 -6.73 0.50 18.99
C LEU A 88 -5.42 1.29 19.10
N ALA A 89 -5.48 2.60 19.23
CA ALA A 89 -4.30 3.44 19.44
C ALA A 89 -3.62 3.15 20.78
N GLU A 90 -4.39 2.93 21.84
CA GLU A 90 -3.88 2.51 23.16
C GLU A 90 -3.22 1.13 23.10
N GLN A 91 -3.87 0.15 22.43
CA GLN A 91 -3.28 -1.17 22.19
C GLN A 91 -2.00 -1.08 21.35
N LYS A 92 -1.96 -0.20 20.34
CA LYS A 92 -0.72 0.02 19.57
C LYS A 92 0.39 0.55 20.44
N LYS A 93 0.08 1.44 21.39
CA LYS A 93 1.03 1.94 22.38
C LYS A 93 1.52 0.85 23.33
N ALA A 94 0.68 -0.15 23.63
CA ALA A 94 1.04 -1.30 24.45
C ALA A 94 1.91 -2.33 23.69
N GLY A 95 1.83 -2.38 22.35
CA GLY A 95 2.75 -3.11 21.49
C GLY A 95 2.13 -3.52 20.16
N GLU A 96 1.03 -4.27 20.21
CA GLU A 96 0.27 -4.69 19.04
C GLU A 96 -1.20 -4.35 19.22
N ALA A 97 -1.80 -3.81 18.15
CA ALA A 97 -3.23 -3.66 18.07
C ALA A 97 -3.69 -4.61 16.98
N THR A 98 -4.45 -5.59 17.44
CA THR A 98 -5.13 -6.55 16.60
C THR A 98 -6.61 -6.30 16.77
N CYS A 99 -7.37 -6.19 15.69
CA CYS A 99 -8.82 -6.22 15.78
C CYS A 99 -9.39 -7.30 14.86
N GLU A 100 -10.47 -7.94 15.30
CA GLU A 100 -11.17 -8.91 14.48
C GLU A 100 -12.21 -8.16 13.66
N ALA A 101 -12.13 -8.29 12.33
CA ALA A 101 -13.15 -7.75 11.45
C ALA A 101 -14.47 -8.44 11.79
N THR A 102 -15.46 -7.67 12.22
CA THR A 102 -16.81 -8.15 12.50
C THR A 102 -17.73 -7.95 11.30
N SER A 103 -17.35 -7.07 10.37
CA SER A 103 -18.11 -6.79 9.16
C SER A 103 -17.19 -6.71 7.94
N SER A 104 -17.61 -7.32 6.83
CA SER A 104 -16.98 -7.06 5.55
C SER A 104 -17.35 -5.63 5.11
N SER A 105 -16.33 -4.81 4.84
CA SER A 105 -16.52 -3.47 4.27
C SER A 105 -15.83 -3.42 2.92
N GLN A 106 -16.36 -2.65 1.97
CA GLN A 106 -15.70 -2.44 0.68
C GLN A 106 -14.24 -1.95 0.85
N ALA A 107 -13.96 -1.17 1.90
CA ALA A 107 -12.60 -0.75 2.21
C ALA A 107 -11.69 -1.95 2.60
N LEU A 108 -12.22 -2.90 3.36
CA LEU A 108 -11.53 -4.13 3.75
C LEU A 108 -11.36 -5.07 2.56
N ALA A 109 -12.42 -5.29 1.78
CA ALA A 109 -12.39 -6.11 0.57
C ALA A 109 -11.35 -5.57 -0.43
N GLN A 110 -11.29 -4.25 -0.63
CA GLN A 110 -10.24 -3.64 -1.45
C GLN A 110 -8.84 -3.83 -0.88
N ALA A 111 -8.65 -3.75 0.44
CA ALA A 111 -7.35 -3.98 1.08
C ALA A 111 -6.88 -5.45 0.95
N VAL A 112 -7.82 -6.40 1.00
CA VAL A 112 -7.57 -7.82 0.76
C VAL A 112 -7.24 -8.06 -0.72
N GLN A 113 -8.04 -7.52 -1.64
CA GLN A 113 -7.78 -7.60 -3.08
C GLN A 113 -6.39 -7.06 -3.45
N LYS A 114 -5.98 -5.93 -2.87
CA LYS A 114 -4.64 -5.35 -3.05
C LYS A 114 -3.50 -6.25 -2.59
N GLN A 115 -3.73 -7.14 -1.63
CA GLN A 115 -2.74 -8.12 -1.18
C GLN A 115 -2.71 -9.37 -2.06
N ILE A 116 -3.81 -9.70 -2.75
CA ILE A 116 -3.86 -10.80 -3.71
C ILE A 116 -3.22 -10.37 -5.04
N ASP A 117 -3.45 -9.12 -5.46
CA ASP A 117 -2.88 -8.55 -6.70
C ASP A 117 -1.43 -8.04 -6.55
N GLY A 118 -0.89 -8.00 -5.33
CA GLY A 118 0.43 -7.43 -5.00
C GLY A 118 1.53 -8.48 -4.97
#